data_AF-A0A9W8MUE0-F1
#
_entry.id   AF-A0A9W8MUE0-F1
#
_cell.length_a   1.000
_cell.length_b   1.000
_cell.length_c   1.000
_cell.angle_alpha   90.00
_cell.angle_beta   90.00
_cell.angle_gamma   90.00
#
_symmetry.space_group_name_H-M   'P 1'
#
loop_
_entity.id
_entity.type
_entity.pdbx_description
1 polymer ?
#
loop_
_entity_poly.entity_id
_entity_poly.type
_entity_poly.pdbx_seq_one_letter_code
_entity_poly.pdbx_strand_id
1 'polypeptide(L)'
;MHSLLPPANQAGIPLPKTPQNPATFEDIGQAVQYLRALDWTRVGPHPNPATNREIGEAEVYKTSLILSCMFGPTAPPWLAGLRAHIQNVQAATDADLRNDTNAIRSTDDTALLTDDEQQITSHEEALEGGSGA
;
A
#
# COMPACT_ATOMS: atom_id res chain seq x y z
N MET A 1 29.65 13.86 10.36
CA MET A 1 28.42 14.63 10.14
C MET A 1 27.76 14.09 8.89
N HIS A 2 26.55 13.52 8.98
CA HIS A 2 25.85 12.98 7.81
C HIS A 2 25.28 14.15 6.99
N SER A 3 25.37 14.06 5.66
CA SER A 3 24.92 15.11 4.75
C SER A 3 23.39 15.09 4.63
N LEU A 4 22.75 16.26 4.73
CA LEU A 4 21.35 16.47 4.35
C LEU A 4 21.19 16.69 2.84
N LEU A 5 22.24 16.46 2.05
CA LEU A 5 22.15 16.51 0.60
C LEU A 5 21.85 15.12 0.05
N PRO A 6 20.99 15.01 -0.98
CA PRO A 6 20.73 13.75 -1.63
C PRO A 6 22.02 13.19 -2.25
N PRO A 7 22.34 11.90 -2.04
CA PRO A 7 23.52 11.29 -2.62
C PRO A 7 23.34 11.12 -4.13
N ALA A 8 24.39 11.39 -4.91
CA ALA A 8 24.39 11.16 -6.35
C ALA A 8 24.20 9.67 -6.69
N ASN A 9 23.72 9.37 -7.89
CA ASN A 9 23.61 8.01 -8.39
C ASN A 9 24.05 7.91 -9.87
N GLN A 10 24.58 6.76 -10.24
CA GLN A 10 24.96 6.40 -11.60
C GLN A 10 23.77 5.91 -12.45
N ALA A 11 22.66 5.59 -11.80
CA ALA A 11 21.43 5.12 -12.44
C ALA A 11 20.67 6.25 -13.16
N GLY A 12 21.16 7.49 -13.12
CA GLY A 12 20.54 8.65 -13.77
C GLY A 12 19.20 9.05 -13.16
N ILE A 13 18.86 8.55 -11.97
CA ILE A 13 17.66 8.94 -11.25
C ILE A 13 17.79 10.41 -10.81
N PRO A 14 16.80 11.27 -11.10
CA PRO A 14 16.83 12.66 -10.66
C PRO A 14 16.99 12.77 -9.15
N LEU A 15 17.90 13.65 -8.72
CA LEU A 15 18.10 13.90 -7.30
C LEU A 15 16.91 14.69 -6.73
N PRO A 16 16.45 14.36 -5.51
CA PRO A 16 15.53 15.21 -4.77
C PRO A 16 16.04 16.65 -4.67
N LYS A 17 15.13 17.59 -4.45
CA LYS A 17 15.51 18.97 -4.15
C LYS A 17 16.28 19.01 -2.82
N THR A 18 17.10 20.05 -2.64
CA THR A 18 17.74 20.29 -1.35
C THR A 18 16.65 20.48 -0.28
N PRO A 19 16.68 19.69 0.79
CA PRO A 19 15.61 19.71 1.79
C PRO A 19 15.65 20.96 2.65
N GLN A 20 14.51 21.31 3.24
CA GLN A 20 14.44 22.39 4.22
C GLN A 20 15.11 21.98 5.54
N ASN A 21 15.44 22.96 6.38
CA ASN A 21 15.98 22.72 7.72
C ASN A 21 15.15 23.48 8.78
N PRO A 22 14.31 22.80 9.59
CA PRO A 22 14.15 21.34 9.67
C PRO A 22 13.43 20.75 8.44
N ALA A 23 13.67 19.48 8.16
CA ALA A 23 13.07 18.80 7.02
C ALA A 23 11.53 18.72 7.14
N THR A 24 10.85 18.96 6.03
CA THR A 24 9.39 18.85 5.92
C THR A 24 8.98 17.40 5.69
N PHE A 25 7.67 17.12 5.83
CA PHE A 25 7.11 15.82 5.42
C PHE A 25 7.30 15.57 3.93
N GLU A 26 7.23 16.62 3.10
CA GLU A 26 7.49 16.52 1.67
C GLU A 26 8.93 16.11 1.37
N ASP A 27 9.92 16.67 2.08
CA ASP A 27 11.33 16.30 1.93
C ASP A 27 11.57 14.81 2.20
N ILE A 28 10.92 14.26 3.24
CA ILE A 28 10.96 12.83 3.58
C ILE A 28 10.27 12.00 2.47
N GLY A 29 9.11 12.46 1.99
CA GLY A 29 8.40 11.80 0.89
C GLY A 29 9.23 11.73 -0.40
N GLN A 30 9.93 12.81 -0.75
CA GLN A 30 10.83 12.84 -1.91
C GLN A 30 12.03 11.90 -1.70
N ALA A 31 12.59 11.81 -0.48
CA ALA A 31 13.66 10.85 -0.17
C ALA A 31 13.20 9.39 -0.29
N VAL A 32 11.97 9.07 0.12
CA VAL A 32 11.36 7.73 -0.05
C VAL A 32 11.16 7.40 -1.52
N GLN A 33 10.65 8.34 -2.32
CA GLN A 33 10.47 8.15 -3.75
C GLN A 33 11.80 7.92 -4.47
N TYR A 34 12.83 8.69 -4.10
CA TYR A 34 14.18 8.53 -4.63
C TYR A 34 14.77 7.14 -4.34
N LEU A 35 14.69 6.69 -3.09
CA LEU A 35 15.13 5.35 -2.70
C LEU A 35 14.38 4.25 -3.48
N ARG A 36 13.06 4.38 -3.60
CA ARG A 36 12.24 3.42 -4.37
C ARG A 36 12.63 3.40 -5.85
N ALA A 37 12.92 4.56 -6.44
CA ALA A 37 13.37 4.64 -7.83
C ALA A 37 14.73 3.95 -8.01
N LEU A 38 15.68 4.15 -7.09
CA LEU A 38 16.97 3.45 -7.11
C LEU A 38 16.80 1.94 -7.01
N ASP A 39 16.00 1.44 -6.05
CA ASP A 39 15.77 0.00 -5.91
C ASP A 39 15.07 -0.58 -7.15
N TRP A 40 14.15 0.17 -7.77
CA TRP A 40 13.53 -0.25 -9.03
C TRP A 40 14.53 -0.43 -10.18
N THR A 41 15.54 0.44 -10.29
CA THR A 41 16.61 0.26 -11.29
C THR A 41 17.44 -1.00 -11.07
N ARG A 42 17.50 -1.50 -9.82
CA ARG A 42 18.25 -2.71 -9.47
C ARG A 42 17.47 -3.98 -9.79
N VAL A 43 16.15 -3.99 -9.56
CA VAL A 43 15.30 -5.16 -9.78
C VAL A 43 14.72 -5.23 -11.19
N GLY A 44 14.62 -4.10 -11.89
CA GLY A 44 14.10 -4.00 -13.25
C GLY A 44 15.19 -3.97 -14.33
N PRO A 45 14.81 -4.04 -15.62
CA PRO A 45 15.74 -3.87 -16.73
C PRO A 45 16.14 -2.38 -16.84
N HIS A 46 17.29 -2.03 -16.26
CA HIS A 46 17.86 -0.69 -16.37
C HIS A 46 19.30 -0.77 -16.91
N PRO A 47 19.71 0.10 -17.86
CA PRO A 47 21.04 0.04 -18.47
C PRO A 47 22.17 0.27 -17.47
N ASN A 48 21.92 1.08 -16.43
CA ASN A 48 22.86 1.35 -15.34
C ASN A 48 22.14 1.13 -14.00
N PRO A 49 22.10 -0.09 -13.45
CA PRO A 49 21.40 -0.36 -12.19
C PRO A 49 22.12 0.33 -11.02
N ALA A 50 21.34 0.82 -10.04
CA ALA A 50 21.89 1.34 -8.80
C ALA A 50 22.63 0.25 -8.03
N THR A 51 23.77 0.59 -7.47
CA THR A 51 24.56 -0.27 -6.58
C THR A 51 23.93 -0.35 -5.20
N ASN A 52 24.24 -1.43 -4.48
CA ASN A 52 23.85 -1.56 -3.07
C ASN A 52 24.40 -0.41 -2.21
N ARG A 53 25.55 0.16 -2.59
CA ARG A 53 26.13 1.32 -1.91
C ARG A 53 25.26 2.56 -2.07
N GLU A 54 24.82 2.88 -3.28
CA GLU A 54 23.96 4.04 -3.55
C GLU A 54 22.61 3.91 -2.84
N ILE A 55 22.03 2.71 -2.80
CA ILE A 55 20.80 2.42 -2.03
C ILE A 55 21.06 2.65 -0.53
N GLY A 56 22.19 2.15 0.00
CA GLY A 56 22.57 2.36 1.40
C GLY A 56 22.77 3.84 1.75
N GLU A 57 23.43 4.60 0.88
CA GLU A 57 23.63 6.05 1.06
C GLU A 57 22.29 6.81 1.00
N ALA A 58 21.37 6.42 0.11
CA ALA A 58 20.03 6.99 0.03
C ALA A 58 19.18 6.68 1.29
N GLU A 59 19.34 5.49 1.87
CA GLU A 59 18.69 5.11 3.13
C GLU A 59 19.23 5.92 4.31
N VAL A 60 20.55 6.14 4.37
CA VAL A 60 21.20 7.01 5.36
C VAL A 60 20.73 8.45 5.20
N TYR A 61 20.59 8.96 3.98
CA TYR A 61 20.05 10.28 3.69
C TYR A 61 18.61 10.44 4.21
N LYS A 62 17.71 9.52 3.85
CA LYS A 62 16.32 9.50 4.35
C LYS A 62 16.27 9.50 5.88
N THR A 63 17.07 8.64 6.51
CA THR A 63 17.13 8.55 7.97
C THR A 63 17.67 9.84 8.59
N SER A 64 18.68 10.45 7.98
CA SER A 64 19.24 11.72 8.45
C SER A 64 18.22 12.86 8.39
N LEU A 65 17.34 12.89 7.39
CA LEU A 65 16.23 13.85 7.33
C LEU A 65 15.25 13.65 8.47
N ILE A 66 14.83 12.41 8.72
CA ILE A 66 13.92 12.08 9.82
C ILE A 66 14.55 12.47 11.17
N LEU A 67 15.83 12.15 11.38
CA LEU A 67 16.52 12.47 12.62
C LEU A 67 16.78 13.97 12.78
N SER A 68 16.99 14.72 11.70
CA SER A 68 17.14 16.18 11.76
C SER A 68 15.92 16.86 12.39
N CYS A 69 14.75 16.24 12.24
CA CYS A 69 13.49 16.68 12.82
C CYS A 69 13.32 16.27 14.29
N MET A 70 14.03 15.24 14.77
CA MET A 70 13.87 14.71 16.12
C MET A 70 14.76 15.38 17.16
N PHE A 71 15.94 15.88 16.74
CA PHE A 71 16.91 16.52 17.64
C PHE A 71 16.79 18.06 17.67
N GLY A 72 15.79 18.62 17.00
CA GLY A 72 15.42 20.03 17.14
C GLY A 72 14.71 20.30 18.48
N PRO A 73 14.71 21.56 18.97
CA PRO A 73 14.02 21.93 20.21
C PRO A 73 12.49 21.76 20.15
N THR A 74 11.94 21.49 18.97
CA THR A 74 10.50 21.36 18.75
C THR A 74 10.27 20.35 17.64
N ALA A 75 9.41 19.35 17.89
CA ALA A 75 8.99 18.41 16.86
C ALA A 75 8.29 19.18 15.72
N PRO A 76 8.51 18.83 14.43
CA PRO A 76 7.85 19.51 13.34
C PRO A 76 6.31 19.38 13.42
N PRO A 77 5.55 20.39 13.00
CA PRO A 77 4.08 20.36 13.05
C PRO A 77 3.46 19.14 12.34
N TRP A 78 4.10 18.65 11.27
CA TRP A 78 3.65 17.47 10.53
C TRP A 78 3.70 16.18 11.37
N LEU A 79 4.60 16.09 12.36
CA LEU A 79 4.74 14.89 13.20
C LEU A 79 3.53 14.72 14.13
N ALA A 80 2.92 15.83 14.58
CA ALA A 80 1.77 15.81 15.46
C ALA A 80 0.52 15.19 14.80
N GLY A 81 0.34 15.40 13.50
CA GLY A 81 -0.79 14.86 12.72
C GLY A 81 -0.59 13.40 12.29
N LEU A 82 0.64 12.88 12.33
CA LEU A 82 0.97 11.57 11.76
C LEU A 82 0.30 10.42 12.53
N ARG A 83 0.25 10.48 13.86
CA ARG A 83 -0.40 9.45 14.68
C ARG A 83 -1.90 9.35 14.38
N ALA A 84 -2.59 10.49 14.30
CA ALA A 84 -4.01 10.53 13.99
C ALA A 84 -4.28 10.01 12.56
N HIS A 85 -3.42 10.36 11.60
CA HIS A 85 -3.51 9.86 10.24
C HIS A 85 -3.32 8.32 10.18
N ILE A 86 -2.32 7.78 10.89
CA ILE A 86 -2.09 6.32 10.98
C ILE A 86 -3.31 5.61 11.56
N GLN A 87 -3.90 6.15 12.62
CA GLN A 87 -5.10 5.59 13.24
C GLN A 87 -6.30 5.58 12.27
N ASN A 88 -6.47 6.65 11.49
CA ASN A 88 -7.53 6.73 10.49
C ASN A 88 -7.34 5.70 9.35
N VAL A 89 -6.10 5.54 8.88
CA VAL A 89 -5.77 4.54 7.83
C VAL A 89 -5.97 3.11 8.35
N GLN A 90 -5.61 2.84 9.61
CA GLN A 90 -5.88 1.55 10.25
C GLN A 90 -7.38 1.27 10.32
N ALA A 91 -8.17 2.22 10.82
CA ALA A 91 -9.62 2.06 10.93
C ALA A 91 -10.31 1.86 9.56
N ALA A 92 -9.84 2.55 8.51
CA ALA A 92 -10.34 2.38 7.15
C ALA A 92 -10.03 0.97 6.61
N THR A 93 -8.77 0.53 6.75
CA THR A 93 -8.35 -0.82 6.33
C THR A 93 -9.14 -1.91 7.05
N ASP A 94 -9.37 -1.78 8.35
CA ASP A 94 -10.14 -2.74 9.14
C ASP A 94 -11.61 -2.80 8.70
N ALA A 95 -12.19 -1.66 8.31
CA ALA A 95 -13.55 -1.61 7.79
C ALA A 95 -13.68 -2.29 6.43
N ASP A 96 -12.72 -2.05 5.52
CA ASP A 96 -12.68 -2.68 4.20
C ASP A 96 -12.55 -4.21 4.32
N LEU A 97 -11.62 -4.70 5.16
CA LEU A 97 -11.45 -6.14 5.40
C LEU A 97 -12.72 -6.80 5.97
N ARG A 98 -13.44 -6.10 6.85
CA ARG A 98 -14.71 -6.58 7.40
C ARG A 98 -15.79 -6.64 6.31
N ASN A 99 -15.86 -5.65 5.43
CA ASN A 99 -16.80 -5.63 4.31
C ASN A 99 -16.52 -6.78 3.34
N ASP A 100 -15.26 -6.99 2.97
CA ASP A 100 -14.86 -8.10 2.09
C ASP A 100 -15.22 -9.46 2.69
N THR A 101 -14.97 -9.64 4.00
CA THR A 101 -15.34 -10.87 4.72
C THR A 101 -16.85 -11.14 4.69
N ASN A 102 -17.67 -10.09 4.85
CA ASN A 102 -19.12 -10.22 4.80
C ASN A 102 -19.63 -10.51 3.37
N ALA A 103 -19.01 -9.92 2.34
CA ALA A 103 -19.34 -10.18 0.95
C ALA A 103 -19.06 -11.63 0.55
N ILE A 104 -17.92 -12.19 0.99
CA ILE A 104 -17.58 -13.60 0.78
C ILE A 104 -18.63 -14.50 1.43
N ARG A 105 -18.95 -14.28 2.72
CA ARG A 105 -19.95 -15.09 3.42
C ARG A 105 -21.32 -15.06 2.74
N SER A 106 -21.76 -13.90 2.26
CA SER A 106 -23.05 -13.76 1.57
C SER A 106 -23.10 -14.51 0.23
N THR A 107 -21.96 -14.74 -0.41
CA THR A 107 -21.88 -15.43 -1.71
C THR A 107 -21.96 -16.95 -1.54
N ASP A 108 -21.39 -17.49 -0.46
CA ASP A 108 -21.48 -18.92 -0.14
C ASP A 108 -22.91 -19.35 0.24
N ASP A 109 -23.66 -18.49 0.96
CA ASP A 109 -25.04 -18.79 1.37
C ASP A 109 -26.05 -18.75 0.19
N THR A 110 -25.74 -18.05 -0.91
CA THR A 110 -26.64 -17.97 -2.09
C THR A 110 -26.40 -19.08 -3.10
N ALA A 111 -25.21 -19.69 -3.14
CA ALA A 111 -24.89 -20.79 -4.04
C ALA A 111 -25.43 -22.17 -3.57
N LEU A 112 -25.77 -22.32 -2.29
CA LEU A 112 -26.24 -23.59 -1.72
C LEU A 112 -27.77 -23.77 -1.69
N LEU A 113 -28.54 -22.71 -1.94
CA LEU A 113 -30.02 -22.75 -1.86
C LEU A 113 -30.71 -22.84 -3.23
N THR A 114 -29.97 -22.79 -4.35
CA THR A 114 -30.60 -22.70 -5.69
C THR A 114 -30.70 -24.02 -6.46
N ASP A 115 -29.93 -25.06 -6.10
CA ASP A 115 -29.91 -26.31 -6.88
C ASP A 115 -30.90 -27.40 -6.41
N ASP A 116 -31.27 -27.45 -5.12
CA ASP A 116 -32.08 -28.57 -4.59
C ASP A 116 -33.60 -28.30 -4.50
N GLU A 117 -34.06 -27.04 -4.41
CA GLU A 117 -35.51 -26.77 -4.25
C GLU A 117 -36.30 -26.62 -5.56
N GLN A 118 -35.65 -26.46 -6.73
CA GLN A 118 -36.36 -26.39 -8.02
C GLN A 118 -36.57 -27.74 -8.72
N GLN A 119 -35.88 -28.80 -8.29
CA GLN A 119 -36.07 -30.14 -8.89
C GLN A 119 -37.25 -30.92 -8.28
N ILE A 120 -37.65 -30.64 -7.04
CA ILE A 120 -38.70 -31.42 -6.38
C ILE A 120 -40.11 -31.02 -6.87
N THR A 121 -40.33 -29.74 -7.15
CA THR A 121 -41.63 -29.24 -7.63
C THR A 121 -41.93 -29.59 -9.09
N SER A 122 -40.91 -29.86 -9.91
CA SER A 122 -41.10 -30.17 -11.34
C SER A 122 -41.43 -31.64 -11.62
N HIS A 123 -41.30 -32.55 -10.64
CA HIS A 123 -41.53 -33.98 -10.85
C HIS A 123 -42.93 -34.47 -10.44
N GLU A 124 -43.69 -33.69 -9.67
CA GLU A 124 -45.03 -34.08 -9.22
C GLU A 124 -46.14 -33.76 -10.25
N GLU A 125 -45.99 -32.72 -11.07
CA GLU A 125 -46.98 -32.40 -12.13
C GLU A 125 -46.89 -33.31 -13.37
N ALA A 126 -45.82 -34.11 -13.52
CA ALA A 126 -45.63 -34.96 -14.69
C ALA A 126 -46.35 -36.33 -14.58
N LEU A 127 -46.88 -36.71 -13.41
CA LEU A 127 -47.46 -38.05 -13.19
C LEU A 127 -48.99 -38.09 -13.12
N GLU A 128 -49.70 -36.96 -13.03
CA GLU A 128 -51.18 -36.96 -13.01
C GLU A 128 -51.85 -36.67 -14.37
N GLY A 129 -51.12 -36.28 -15.40
CA GLY A 129 -51.69 -35.87 -16.70
C GLY A 129 -51.94 -36.99 -17.73
N GLY A 130 -51.63 -38.25 -17.43
CA GLY A 130 -51.47 -39.30 -18.44
C GLY A 130 -52.27 -40.59 -18.20
N SER A 131 -53.60 -40.55 -18.11
CA SER A 131 -54.44 -41.71 -18.46
C SER A 131 -55.92 -41.34 -18.61
N GLY A 132 -56.45 -41.46 -19.82
CA GLY A 132 -57.86 -41.21 -20.09
C GLY A 132 -58.21 -41.25 -21.58
N ALA A 133 -57.94 -42.37 -22.25
CA ALA A 133 -58.57 -42.78 -23.50
C ALA A 133 -59.10 -44.21 -23.33
#